data_AF-A0AAU1JMU2-F1
#
_entry.id   AF-A0AAU1JMU2-F1
#
_cell.length_a   1.000
_cell.length_b   1.000
_cell.length_c   1.000
_cell.angle_alpha   90.00
_cell.angle_beta   90.00
_cell.angle_gamma   90.00
#
_symmetry.space_group_name_H-M   'P 1'
#
loop_
_entity.id
_entity.type
_entity.pdbx_description
1 polymer ?
#
loop_
_entity_poly.entity_id
_entity_poly.type
_entity_poly.pdbx_seq_one_letter_code
_entity_poly.pdbx_strand_id
1 'polypeptide(L)'
;MTQQIPSTEPELSGVRNFRDVGGLPTVDGRRVRHGVLFRSGHLAHATDEDAAFLGSLGLHTIFDFRNASDQKLEGPDVELPGVRNVNLPLSDPADGSEFWKMVRDGEMEQLREILGDGKGAARMVASYRTIIKERTAEHSQVLRSLADDSVPALMHCAAGKDRAGLSIAVTLLALGVEREAIVTDYLESNAKHRRYKVRRSSSSASAYPPEVMELLSPLFDARAEYLTAAFETVEETWGSVDAYLEQGLGITPEIRERLRERLLD
;
A
#
# COMPACT_ATOMS: atom_id res chain seq x y z
N MET A 1 -19.99 -8.55 22.60
CA MET A 1 -18.57 -8.46 22.99
C MET A 1 -17.78 -9.28 22.00
N THR A 2 -17.28 -8.64 20.94
CA THR A 2 -16.38 -9.27 19.98
C THR A 2 -15.02 -9.40 20.65
N GLN A 3 -14.65 -10.62 21.02
CA GLN A 3 -13.29 -10.91 21.48
C GLN A 3 -12.34 -10.65 20.29
N GLN A 4 -11.49 -9.63 20.42
CA GLN A 4 -10.33 -9.47 19.55
C GLN A 4 -9.42 -10.68 19.78
N ILE A 5 -9.32 -11.54 18.78
CA ILE A 5 -8.25 -12.52 18.70
C ILE A 5 -6.94 -11.71 18.63
N PRO A 6 -5.98 -11.93 19.53
CA PRO A 6 -4.68 -11.26 19.45
C PRO A 6 -4.06 -11.57 18.09
N SER A 7 -3.71 -10.53 17.33
CA SER A 7 -2.90 -10.70 16.12
C SER A 7 -1.59 -11.37 16.53
N THR A 8 -1.28 -12.53 15.95
CA THR A 8 -0.01 -13.24 16.10
C THR A 8 1.12 -12.60 15.29
N GLU A 9 0.89 -11.43 14.69
CA GLU A 9 1.88 -10.71 13.90
C GLU A 9 2.90 -10.02 14.81
N PRO A 10 4.21 -10.18 14.56
CA PRO A 10 5.24 -9.47 15.31
C PRO A 10 5.17 -7.96 14.99
N GLU A 11 5.14 -7.12 16.02
CA GLU A 11 5.29 -5.67 15.86
C GLU A 11 6.77 -5.34 15.66
N LEU A 12 7.11 -4.86 14.45
CA LEU A 12 8.44 -4.37 14.13
C LEU A 12 8.66 -2.96 14.68
N SER A 13 9.87 -2.69 15.15
CA SER A 13 10.18 -1.47 15.89
C SER A 13 10.30 -0.26 14.97
N GLY A 14 11.12 -0.43 13.93
CA GLY A 14 11.49 0.54 12.91
C GLY A 14 10.65 0.45 11.64
N VAL A 15 10.11 -0.74 11.32
CA VAL A 15 9.19 -0.94 10.20
C VAL A 15 7.74 -0.87 10.68
N ARG A 16 6.93 -0.01 10.05
CA ARG A 16 5.51 0.13 10.39
C ARG A 16 4.63 -0.62 9.40
N ASN A 17 3.39 -0.87 9.81
CA ASN A 17 2.34 -1.43 8.95
C ASN A 17 2.66 -2.82 8.37
N PHE A 18 3.64 -3.54 8.93
CA PHE A 18 3.99 -4.89 8.52
C PHE A 18 2.85 -5.88 8.82
N ARG A 19 2.53 -6.76 7.87
CA ARG A 19 1.68 -7.95 8.07
C ARG A 19 1.76 -8.93 6.89
N ASP A 20 1.36 -10.18 7.15
CA ASP A 20 1.04 -11.18 6.13
C ASP A 20 -0.36 -10.92 5.57
N VAL A 21 -0.53 -11.07 4.26
CA VAL A 21 -1.82 -10.92 3.55
C VAL A 21 -2.53 -12.28 3.38
N GLY A 22 -1.91 -13.36 3.85
CA GLY A 22 -2.47 -14.71 3.85
C GLY A 22 -3.79 -14.85 4.61
N GLY A 23 -4.57 -15.86 4.22
CA GLY A 23 -5.83 -16.25 4.85
C GLY A 23 -7.09 -15.62 4.25
N LEU A 24 -6.95 -14.61 3.38
CA LEU A 24 -8.10 -13.92 2.78
C LEU A 24 -8.91 -14.84 1.85
N PRO A 25 -10.25 -14.88 1.96
CA PRO A 25 -11.11 -15.77 1.20
C PRO A 25 -11.29 -15.31 -0.26
N THR A 26 -11.28 -16.27 -1.18
CA THR A 26 -11.67 -16.04 -2.58
C THR A 26 -13.12 -16.43 -2.83
N VAL A 27 -13.71 -15.84 -3.88
CA VAL A 27 -15.09 -16.11 -4.28
C VAL A 27 -15.34 -17.57 -4.68
N ASP A 28 -14.29 -18.30 -5.10
CA ASP A 28 -14.35 -19.73 -5.45
C ASP A 28 -14.04 -20.66 -4.27
N GLY A 29 -13.91 -20.13 -3.05
CA GLY A 29 -13.76 -20.90 -1.81
C GLY A 29 -12.32 -21.28 -1.44
N ARG A 30 -11.32 -20.83 -2.21
CA ARG A 30 -9.90 -20.91 -1.85
C ARG A 30 -9.51 -19.80 -0.87
N ARG A 31 -8.25 -19.81 -0.44
CA ARG A 31 -7.67 -18.77 0.41
C ARG A 31 -6.30 -18.37 -0.09
N VAL A 32 -5.91 -17.13 0.17
CA VAL A 32 -4.52 -16.70 0.01
C VAL A 32 -3.65 -17.52 0.96
N ARG A 33 -2.61 -18.15 0.43
CA ARG A 33 -1.65 -18.92 1.22
C ARG A 33 -0.93 -18.00 2.21
N HIS A 34 -0.66 -18.50 3.42
CA HIS A 34 0.16 -17.78 4.38
C HIS A 34 1.64 -17.73 3.99
N GLY A 35 2.30 -16.63 4.33
CA GLY A 35 3.74 -16.48 4.18
C GLY A 35 4.25 -16.30 2.75
N VAL A 36 3.38 -16.00 1.78
CA VAL A 36 3.79 -15.77 0.37
C VAL A 36 3.69 -14.31 -0.07
N LEU A 37 2.87 -13.49 0.59
CA LEU A 37 2.69 -12.09 0.26
C LEU A 37 2.54 -11.26 1.53
N PHE A 38 3.50 -10.36 1.74
CA PHE A 38 3.55 -9.45 2.87
C PHE A 38 3.40 -8.00 2.40
N ARG A 39 2.98 -7.14 3.31
CA ARG A 39 2.98 -5.69 3.09
C ARG A 39 3.55 -4.95 4.28
N SER A 40 4.20 -3.81 4.04
CA SER A 40 4.70 -2.92 5.09
C SER A 40 4.82 -1.48 4.63
N GLY A 41 5.16 -0.58 5.54
CA GLY A 41 5.83 0.68 5.22
C GLY A 41 7.29 0.46 4.81
N HIS A 42 8.01 1.55 4.58
CA HIS A 42 9.39 1.49 4.12
C HIS A 42 10.32 0.80 5.14
N LEU A 43 11.45 0.29 4.66
CA LEU A 43 12.40 -0.48 5.47
C LEU A 43 13.63 0.35 5.88
N ALA A 44 13.74 1.61 5.43
CA ALA A 44 14.86 2.50 5.73
C ALA A 44 15.23 2.66 7.23
N HIS A 45 14.27 2.48 8.14
CA HIS A 45 14.51 2.58 9.59
C HIS A 45 14.42 1.24 10.31
N ALA A 46 14.41 0.11 9.59
CA ALA A 46 14.44 -1.21 10.20
C ALA A 46 15.64 -1.34 11.15
N THR A 47 15.40 -1.83 12.36
CA THR A 47 16.49 -2.17 13.29
C THR A 47 17.17 -3.47 12.85
N ASP A 48 18.29 -3.83 13.49
CA ASP A 48 18.97 -5.11 13.22
C ASP A 48 18.04 -6.29 13.53
N GLU A 49 17.19 -6.19 14.56
CA GLU A 49 16.17 -7.20 14.88
C GLU A 49 15.05 -7.25 13.82
N ASP A 50 14.57 -6.10 13.34
CA ASP A 50 13.59 -6.06 12.26
C ASP A 50 14.17 -6.69 10.98
N ALA A 51 15.41 -6.36 10.62
CA ALA A 51 16.08 -6.89 9.45
C ALA A 51 16.33 -8.40 9.57
N ALA A 52 16.74 -8.88 10.75
CA ALA A 52 16.89 -10.31 11.02
C ALA A 52 15.54 -11.06 10.90
N PHE A 53 14.47 -10.47 11.43
CA PHE A 53 13.13 -11.01 11.28
C PHE A 53 12.69 -11.04 9.81
N LEU A 54 12.81 -9.94 9.07
CA LEU A 54 12.45 -9.87 7.66
C LEU A 54 13.26 -10.87 6.82
N GLY A 55 14.55 -11.03 7.13
CA GLY A 55 15.42 -12.03 6.51
C GLY A 55 15.00 -13.47 6.81
N SER A 56 14.38 -13.73 7.97
CA SER A 56 13.87 -15.06 8.33
C SER A 56 12.61 -15.47 7.57
N LEU A 57 11.91 -14.53 6.93
CA LEU A 57 10.70 -14.80 6.14
C LEU A 57 10.98 -15.53 4.82
N GLY A 58 12.26 -15.65 4.42
CA GLY A 58 12.64 -16.26 3.14
C GLY A 58 12.13 -15.47 1.94
N LEU A 59 12.06 -14.13 2.06
CA LEU A 59 11.63 -13.25 0.96
C LEU A 59 12.51 -13.48 -0.27
N HIS A 60 11.86 -13.72 -1.41
CA HIS A 60 12.53 -13.68 -2.70
C HIS A 60 12.65 -12.24 -3.21
N THR A 61 11.56 -11.48 -3.12
CA THR A 61 11.47 -10.14 -3.74
C THR A 61 10.85 -9.10 -2.80
N ILE A 62 11.38 -7.88 -2.85
CA ILE A 62 10.77 -6.67 -2.33
C ILE A 62 10.37 -5.77 -3.50
N PHE A 63 9.10 -5.34 -3.52
CA PHE A 63 8.62 -4.29 -4.43
C PHE A 63 8.55 -2.97 -3.67
N ASP A 64 9.45 -2.04 -4.01
CA ASP A 64 9.48 -0.69 -3.45
C ASP A 64 8.75 0.29 -4.36
N PHE A 65 7.57 0.76 -3.94
CA PHE A 65 6.77 1.73 -4.71
C PHE A 65 7.10 3.20 -4.39
N ARG A 66 8.13 3.46 -3.59
CA ARG A 66 8.60 4.81 -3.27
C ARG A 66 9.18 5.50 -4.49
N ASN A 67 8.92 6.80 -4.58
CA ASN A 67 9.55 7.67 -5.56
C ASN A 67 10.85 8.26 -5.00
N ALA A 68 11.56 9.04 -5.82
CA ALA A 68 12.82 9.67 -5.41
C ALA A 68 12.65 10.64 -4.22
N SER A 69 11.50 11.31 -4.10
CA SER A 69 11.20 12.22 -2.98
C SER A 69 11.11 11.46 -1.66
N ASP A 70 10.43 10.32 -1.65
CA ASP A 70 10.33 9.44 -0.48
C ASP A 70 11.71 8.92 -0.05
N GLN A 71 12.51 8.41 -1.00
CA GLN A 71 13.84 7.88 -0.71
C GLN A 71 14.79 8.98 -0.22
N LYS A 72 14.66 10.20 -0.73
CA LYS A 72 15.41 11.36 -0.22
C LYS A 72 14.99 11.73 1.20
N LEU A 73 13.72 11.59 1.54
CA LEU A 73 13.18 11.92 2.86
C LEU A 73 13.53 10.85 3.91
N GLU A 74 13.31 9.58 3.59
CA GLU A 74 13.45 8.47 4.55
C GLU A 74 14.83 7.82 4.52
N GLY A 75 15.53 7.92 3.40
CA GLY A 75 16.73 7.14 3.12
C GLY A 75 16.44 5.85 2.34
N PRO A 76 17.51 5.19 1.87
CA PRO A 76 17.40 3.87 1.25
C PRO A 76 16.94 2.82 2.26
N ASP A 77 16.30 1.76 1.78
CA ASP A 77 16.01 0.62 2.65
C ASP A 77 17.27 -0.06 3.15
N VAL A 78 17.18 -0.70 4.32
CA VAL A 78 18.22 -1.63 4.75
C VAL A 78 18.33 -2.77 3.75
N GLU A 79 19.56 -3.21 3.49
CA GLU A 79 19.81 -4.33 2.61
C GLU A 79 19.45 -5.64 3.31
N LEU A 80 18.63 -6.48 2.66
CA LEU A 80 18.35 -7.84 3.10
C LEU A 80 19.11 -8.82 2.19
N PRO A 81 20.16 -9.51 2.69
CA PRO A 81 20.98 -10.39 1.86
C PRO A 81 20.16 -11.47 1.15
N GLY A 82 20.38 -11.64 -0.15
CA GLY A 82 19.70 -12.64 -0.97
C GLY A 82 18.28 -12.27 -1.40
N VAL A 83 17.76 -11.10 -1.00
CA VAL A 83 16.44 -10.62 -1.39
C VAL A 83 16.57 -9.65 -2.58
N ARG A 84 15.82 -9.89 -3.64
CA ARG A 84 15.79 -9.01 -4.81
C ARG A 84 14.95 -7.77 -4.52
N ASN A 85 15.54 -6.57 -4.56
CA ASN A 85 14.79 -5.32 -4.50
C ASN A 85 14.42 -4.83 -5.91
N VAL A 86 13.14 -4.56 -6.16
CA VAL A 86 12.60 -4.01 -7.41
C VAL A 86 11.88 -2.71 -7.11
N ASN A 87 12.49 -1.58 -7.45
CA ASN A 87 11.85 -0.27 -7.32
C ASN A 87 10.92 0.00 -8.52
N LEU A 88 9.63 0.19 -8.24
CA LEU A 88 8.55 0.50 -9.19
C LEU A 88 7.82 1.76 -8.71
N PRO A 89 8.38 2.96 -8.90
CA PRO A 89 7.83 4.16 -8.29
C PRO A 89 6.41 4.44 -8.77
N LEU A 90 5.47 4.51 -7.82
CA LEU A 90 4.09 4.92 -8.09
C LEU A 90 3.86 6.37 -7.65
N SER A 91 2.94 7.06 -8.34
CA SER A 91 2.53 8.42 -7.99
C SER A 91 2.05 8.47 -6.54
N ASP A 92 2.62 9.35 -5.71
CA ASP A 92 2.16 9.55 -4.34
C ASP A 92 1.04 10.62 -4.31
N PRO A 93 -0.17 10.28 -3.82
CA PRO A 93 -1.25 11.25 -3.65
C PRO A 93 -0.86 12.50 -2.83
N ALA A 94 0.09 12.33 -1.91
CA ALA A 94 0.60 13.35 -1.01
C ALA A 94 1.93 13.95 -1.48
N ASP A 95 2.41 13.66 -2.70
CA ASP A 95 3.61 14.30 -3.24
C ASP A 95 3.43 15.81 -3.42
N GLY A 96 4.54 16.54 -3.36
CA GLY A 96 4.61 17.98 -3.61
C GLY A 96 5.37 18.73 -2.52
N SER A 97 6.58 19.17 -2.84
CA SER A 97 7.42 19.96 -1.92
C SER A 97 6.73 21.25 -1.47
N GLU A 98 6.02 21.92 -2.38
CA GLU A 98 5.27 23.15 -2.08
C GLU A 98 4.07 22.87 -1.18
N PHE A 99 3.35 21.76 -1.38
CA PHE A 99 2.27 21.34 -0.50
C PHE A 99 2.77 21.12 0.92
N TRP A 100 3.85 20.36 1.09
CA TRP A 100 4.43 20.12 2.42
C TRP A 100 5.10 21.35 3.02
N LYS A 101 5.55 22.30 2.21
CA LYS A 101 6.02 23.61 2.68
C LYS A 101 4.85 24.42 3.25
N MET A 102 3.74 24.52 2.53
CA MET A 102 2.50 25.15 2.99
C MET A 102 2.00 24.55 4.31
N VAL A 103 2.04 23.23 4.45
CA VAL A 103 1.71 22.52 5.70
C VAL A 103 2.64 22.91 6.86
N ARG A 104 3.95 22.98 6.61
CA ARG A 104 4.94 23.36 7.64
C ARG A 104 4.83 24.83 8.04
N ASP A 105 4.59 25.71 7.08
CA ASP A 105 4.51 27.16 7.27
C ASP A 105 3.16 27.57 7.90
N GLY A 106 2.20 26.63 8.00
CA GLY A 106 0.93 26.85 8.69
C GLY A 106 -0.01 27.78 7.94
N GLU A 107 0.04 27.76 6.60
CA GLU A 107 -0.78 28.58 5.71
C GLU A 107 -2.25 28.10 5.70
N MET A 108 -2.98 28.40 6.78
CA MET A 108 -4.30 27.82 7.05
C MET A 108 -5.36 28.11 5.99
N GLU A 109 -5.41 29.32 5.45
CA GLU A 109 -6.43 29.69 4.47
C GLU A 109 -6.25 28.89 3.18
N GLN A 110 -5.01 28.79 2.70
CA GLN A 110 -4.64 27.99 1.56
C GLN A 110 -4.93 26.51 1.82
N LEU A 111 -4.54 25.98 2.98
CA LEU A 111 -4.83 24.59 3.36
C LEU A 111 -6.34 24.29 3.37
N ARG A 112 -7.17 25.20 3.86
CA ARG A 112 -8.64 25.06 3.79
C ARG A 112 -9.13 25.11 2.35
N GLU A 113 -8.59 25.99 1.53
CA GLU A 113 -8.95 26.09 0.11
C GLU A 113 -8.68 24.78 -0.64
N ILE A 114 -7.55 24.12 -0.36
CA ILE A 114 -7.13 22.90 -1.08
C ILE A 114 -7.61 21.58 -0.46
N LEU A 115 -7.83 21.52 0.86
CA LEU A 115 -8.19 20.27 1.58
C LEU A 115 -9.55 20.32 2.26
N GLY A 116 -10.09 21.51 2.53
CA GLY A 116 -11.37 21.71 3.22
C GLY A 116 -12.57 21.21 2.41
N ASP A 117 -13.74 21.19 3.04
CA ASP A 117 -15.02 20.82 2.42
C ASP A 117 -14.99 19.49 1.65
N GLY A 118 -14.23 18.52 2.16
CA GLY A 118 -14.07 17.19 1.55
C GLY A 118 -13.06 17.11 0.39
N LYS A 119 -12.43 18.22 -0.01
CA LYS A 119 -11.45 18.25 -1.11
C LYS A 119 -10.23 17.37 -0.84
N GLY A 120 -9.79 17.25 0.41
CA GLY A 120 -8.68 16.34 0.77
C GLY A 120 -9.01 14.87 0.48
N ALA A 121 -10.23 14.43 0.78
CA ALA A 121 -10.69 13.08 0.44
C ALA A 121 -10.89 12.91 -1.07
N ALA A 122 -11.48 13.90 -1.74
CA ALA A 122 -11.65 13.90 -3.19
C ALA A 122 -10.30 13.82 -3.94
N ARG A 123 -9.26 14.49 -3.43
CA ARG A 123 -7.89 14.37 -3.95
C ARG A 123 -7.37 12.94 -3.85
N MET A 124 -7.55 12.28 -2.70
CA MET A 124 -7.14 10.89 -2.52
C MET A 124 -7.90 9.95 -3.47
N VAL A 125 -9.22 10.10 -3.56
CA VAL A 125 -10.08 9.37 -4.50
C VAL A 125 -9.55 9.53 -5.94
N ALA A 126 -9.34 10.77 -6.39
CA ALA A 126 -8.82 11.04 -7.73
C ALA A 126 -7.47 10.34 -7.97
N SER A 127 -6.56 10.38 -6.99
CA SER A 127 -5.27 9.71 -7.11
C SER A 127 -5.38 8.19 -7.24
N TYR A 128 -6.28 7.54 -6.50
CA TYR A 128 -6.51 6.09 -6.63
C TYR A 128 -7.05 5.73 -8.03
N ARG A 129 -8.00 6.52 -8.53
CA ARG A 129 -8.52 6.35 -9.90
C ARG A 129 -7.43 6.53 -10.96
N THR A 130 -6.58 7.54 -10.80
CA THR A 130 -5.45 7.80 -11.69
C THR A 130 -4.45 6.65 -11.69
N ILE A 131 -4.05 6.13 -10.52
CA ILE A 131 -3.10 5.01 -10.44
C ILE A 131 -3.66 3.77 -11.16
N ILE A 132 -4.94 3.45 -10.98
CA ILE A 132 -5.58 2.32 -11.68
C ILE A 132 -5.49 2.46 -13.21
N LYS A 133 -5.71 3.67 -13.73
CA LYS A 133 -5.72 3.96 -15.19
C LYS A 133 -4.34 4.08 -15.79
N GLU A 134 -3.41 4.72 -15.09
CA GLU A 134 -2.15 5.19 -15.68
C GLU A 134 -0.94 4.34 -15.27
N ARG A 135 -1.04 3.52 -14.20
CA ARG A 135 0.05 2.67 -13.71
C ARG A 135 -0.16 1.18 -14.00
N THR A 136 -0.79 0.90 -15.14
CA THR A 136 -1.08 -0.46 -15.58
C THR A 136 0.20 -1.26 -15.88
N ALA A 137 1.25 -0.61 -16.38
CA ALA A 137 2.53 -1.25 -16.66
C ALA A 137 3.21 -1.74 -15.37
N GLU A 138 3.25 -0.92 -14.33
CA GLU A 138 3.85 -1.24 -13.04
C GLU A 138 3.05 -2.35 -12.34
N HIS A 139 1.72 -2.27 -12.33
CA HIS A 139 0.88 -3.35 -11.80
C HIS A 139 1.02 -4.66 -12.61
N SER A 140 1.11 -4.58 -13.94
CA SER A 140 1.39 -5.75 -14.79
C SER A 140 2.71 -6.40 -14.43
N GLN A 141 3.77 -5.61 -14.25
CA GLN A 141 5.08 -6.10 -13.89
C GLN A 141 5.07 -6.82 -12.54
N VAL A 142 4.38 -6.27 -11.54
CA VAL A 142 4.20 -6.93 -10.23
C VAL A 142 3.52 -8.29 -10.40
N LEU A 143 2.35 -8.34 -11.04
CA LEU A 143 1.58 -9.58 -11.17
C LEU A 143 2.33 -10.66 -11.97
N ARG A 144 3.04 -10.28 -13.03
CA ARG A 144 3.89 -11.23 -13.79
C ARG A 144 5.03 -11.77 -12.93
N SER A 145 5.71 -10.90 -12.20
CA SER A 145 6.82 -11.31 -11.32
C SER A 145 6.34 -12.31 -10.26
N LEU A 146 5.18 -12.06 -9.65
CA LEU A 146 4.57 -12.97 -8.68
C LEU A 146 4.12 -14.31 -9.29
N ALA A 147 3.64 -14.31 -10.54
CA ALA A 147 3.26 -15.53 -11.26
C ALA A 147 4.49 -16.39 -11.66
N ASP A 148 5.68 -15.79 -11.71
CA ASP A 148 6.94 -16.47 -11.99
C ASP A 148 7.55 -17.05 -10.70
N ASP A 149 8.62 -16.46 -10.17
CA ASP A 149 9.40 -16.96 -9.04
C ASP A 149 9.62 -15.90 -7.94
N SER A 150 8.90 -14.77 -7.98
CA SER A 150 9.12 -13.68 -7.04
C SER A 150 8.41 -13.80 -5.69
N VAL A 151 7.90 -14.99 -5.32
CA VAL A 151 7.28 -15.26 -4.02
C VAL A 151 8.22 -16.11 -3.13
N PRO A 152 8.29 -15.89 -1.79
CA PRO A 152 7.55 -14.89 -1.02
C PRO A 152 7.93 -13.44 -1.32
N ALA A 153 6.95 -12.55 -1.38
CA ALA A 153 7.14 -11.15 -1.74
C ALA A 153 6.73 -10.21 -0.61
N LEU A 154 7.43 -9.08 -0.47
CA LEU A 154 7.00 -7.95 0.35
C LEU A 154 6.74 -6.73 -0.53
N MET A 155 5.58 -6.09 -0.37
CA MET A 155 5.22 -4.85 -1.05
C MET A 155 5.20 -3.68 -0.08
N HIS A 156 5.89 -2.60 -0.40
CA HIS A 156 5.86 -1.40 0.43
C HIS A 156 5.89 -0.10 -0.36
N CYS A 157 5.58 0.98 0.35
CA CYS A 157 5.83 2.36 -0.07
C CYS A 157 6.35 3.13 1.15
N ALA A 158 6.07 4.42 1.31
CA ALA A 158 6.40 5.14 2.54
C ALA A 158 5.62 4.59 3.75
N ALA A 159 4.30 4.74 3.76
CA ALA A 159 3.44 4.30 4.87
C ALA A 159 2.93 2.85 4.74
N GLY A 160 3.12 2.22 3.58
CA GLY A 160 2.54 0.90 3.29
C GLY A 160 1.02 0.91 3.14
N LYS A 161 0.42 2.09 2.96
CA LYS A 161 -1.03 2.31 2.99
C LYS A 161 -1.59 2.49 1.58
N ASP A 162 -1.23 3.57 0.88
CA ASP A 162 -1.86 3.93 -0.40
C ASP A 162 -1.32 3.12 -1.57
N ARG A 163 -0.08 3.42 -2.01
CA ARG A 163 0.55 2.77 -3.16
C ARG A 163 0.67 1.25 -2.96
N ALA A 164 1.25 0.82 -1.84
CA ALA A 164 1.34 -0.59 -1.49
C ALA A 164 -0.04 -1.23 -1.29
N GLY A 165 -0.99 -0.56 -0.61
CA GLY A 165 -2.32 -1.13 -0.39
C GLY A 165 -3.14 -1.26 -1.67
N LEU A 166 -2.98 -0.33 -2.61
CA LEU A 166 -3.63 -0.41 -3.92
C LEU A 166 -3.02 -1.53 -4.77
N SER A 167 -1.69 -1.69 -4.79
CA SER A 167 -1.05 -2.80 -5.51
C SER A 167 -1.36 -4.17 -4.88
N ILE A 168 -1.49 -4.24 -3.55
CA ILE A 168 -2.03 -5.43 -2.86
C ILE A 168 -3.48 -5.68 -3.29
N ALA A 169 -4.34 -4.65 -3.29
CA ALA A 169 -5.73 -4.79 -3.72
C ALA A 169 -5.85 -5.29 -5.17
N VAL A 170 -5.03 -4.78 -6.09
CA VAL A 170 -4.97 -5.25 -7.49
C VAL A 170 -4.53 -6.71 -7.57
N THR A 171 -3.56 -7.12 -6.76
CA THR A 171 -3.12 -8.53 -6.66
C THR A 171 -4.24 -9.42 -6.14
N LEU A 172 -4.94 -9.00 -5.08
CA LEU A 172 -6.05 -9.75 -4.49
C LEU A 172 -7.25 -9.85 -5.44
N LEU A 173 -7.54 -8.81 -6.24
CA LEU A 173 -8.52 -8.89 -7.33
C LEU A 173 -8.12 -9.93 -8.39
N ALA A 174 -6.85 -9.98 -8.79
CA ALA A 174 -6.34 -10.99 -9.72
C ALA A 174 -6.51 -12.42 -9.16
N LEU A 175 -6.34 -12.58 -7.85
CA LEU A 175 -6.60 -13.82 -7.12
C LEU A 175 -8.08 -14.13 -6.88
N GLY A 176 -9.00 -13.23 -7.24
CA GLY A 176 -10.43 -13.42 -7.01
C GLY A 176 -10.83 -13.38 -5.54
N VAL A 177 -10.08 -12.65 -4.71
CA VAL A 177 -10.41 -12.40 -3.31
C VAL A 177 -11.66 -11.55 -3.20
N GLU A 178 -12.50 -11.82 -2.20
CA GLU A 178 -13.72 -11.06 -1.94
C GLU A 178 -13.41 -9.58 -1.68
N ARG A 179 -14.12 -8.67 -2.36
CA ARG A 179 -13.87 -7.21 -2.25
C ARG A 179 -13.95 -6.70 -0.80
N GLU A 180 -14.89 -7.22 -0.02
CA GLU A 180 -15.04 -6.87 1.40
C GLU A 180 -13.82 -7.28 2.22
N ALA A 181 -13.24 -8.45 1.93
CA ALA A 181 -12.02 -8.91 2.57
C ALA A 181 -10.81 -8.03 2.20
N ILE A 182 -10.70 -7.62 0.93
CA ILE A 182 -9.66 -6.67 0.47
C ILE A 182 -9.77 -5.34 1.21
N VAL A 183 -10.98 -4.78 1.30
CA VAL A 183 -11.22 -3.51 2.01
C VAL A 183 -10.89 -3.65 3.50
N THR A 184 -11.26 -4.78 4.12
CA THR A 184 -10.96 -5.05 5.52
C THR A 184 -9.46 -5.08 5.78
N ASP A 185 -8.67 -5.84 5.00
CA ASP A 185 -7.20 -5.82 5.10
C ASP A 185 -6.62 -4.41 4.88
N TYR A 186 -7.16 -3.64 3.94
CA TYR A 186 -6.67 -2.30 3.69
C TYR A 186 -6.87 -1.36 4.90
N LEU A 187 -8.06 -1.42 5.53
CA LEU A 187 -8.42 -0.59 6.69
C LEU A 187 -7.61 -0.91 7.95
N GLU A 188 -7.03 -2.11 8.04
CA GLU A 188 -6.09 -2.50 9.10
C GLU A 188 -4.87 -1.55 9.19
N SER A 189 -4.57 -0.81 8.13
CA SER A 189 -3.53 0.24 8.12
C SER A 189 -3.84 1.41 9.07
N ASN A 190 -5.10 1.57 9.50
CA ASN A 190 -5.50 2.58 10.48
C ASN A 190 -5.16 2.22 11.93
N ALA A 191 -4.84 0.96 12.20
CA ALA A 191 -4.53 0.51 13.56
C ALA A 191 -3.34 1.31 14.13
N LYS A 192 -3.43 1.72 15.40
CA LYS A 192 -2.45 2.66 16.01
C LYS A 192 -1.00 2.21 15.87
N HIS A 193 -0.73 0.91 15.99
CA HIS A 193 0.61 0.34 15.88
C HIS A 193 1.12 0.29 14.42
N ARG A 194 0.20 0.30 13.44
CA ARG A 194 0.50 0.26 12.00
C ARG A 194 0.66 1.65 11.38
N ARG A 195 0.08 2.70 11.98
CA ARG A 195 0.15 4.06 11.44
C ARG A 195 1.60 4.53 11.24
N TYR A 196 1.82 5.15 10.09
CA TYR A 196 3.10 5.76 9.75
C TYR A 196 3.44 6.88 10.75
N LYS A 197 4.69 6.89 11.23
CA LYS A 197 5.19 7.93 12.12
C LYS A 197 5.74 9.05 11.26
N VAL A 198 4.97 10.12 11.12
CA VAL A 198 5.47 11.37 10.52
C VAL A 198 6.64 11.85 11.36
N ARG A 199 7.88 11.65 10.87
CA ARG A 199 9.08 12.16 11.54
C ARG A 199 9.07 13.68 11.41
N ARG A 200 8.71 14.34 12.51
CA ARG A 200 8.82 15.79 12.65
C ARG A 200 10.31 16.14 12.71
N SER A 201 10.74 17.12 11.92
CA SER A 201 12.04 17.75 12.12
C SER A 201 12.20 18.11 13.60
N SER A 202 13.39 17.87 14.18
CA SER A 202 13.73 18.23 15.56
C SER A 202 13.57 19.74 15.84
N SER A 203 13.36 20.57 14.81
CA SER A 203 13.12 22.01 14.91
C SER A 203 11.66 22.42 15.14
N SER A 204 10.67 21.52 15.06
CA SER A 204 9.25 21.84 15.30
C SER A 204 8.70 21.04 16.49
N ALA A 205 8.97 21.54 17.70
CA ALA A 205 8.52 20.91 18.95
C ALA A 205 6.99 21.01 19.17
N SER A 206 6.24 21.73 18.34
CA SER A 206 4.77 21.77 18.37
C SER A 206 4.17 20.77 17.38
N ALA A 207 3.25 19.93 17.87
CA ALA A 207 2.34 19.21 16.98
C ALA A 207 1.62 20.20 16.05
N TYR A 208 1.33 19.80 14.81
CA TYR A 208 0.47 20.59 13.93
C TYR A 208 -0.81 20.99 14.69
N PRO A 209 -1.34 22.21 14.47
CA PRO A 209 -2.61 22.63 15.05
C PRO A 209 -3.69 21.57 14.78
N PRO A 210 -4.63 21.32 15.71
CA PRO A 210 -5.69 20.32 15.53
C PRO A 210 -6.43 20.48 14.19
N GLU A 211 -6.67 21.71 13.77
CA GLU A 211 -7.33 22.03 12.50
C GLU A 211 -6.50 21.63 11.27
N VAL A 212 -5.17 21.81 11.30
CA VAL A 212 -4.28 21.29 10.24
C VAL A 212 -4.35 19.77 10.18
N MET A 213 -4.33 19.12 11.34
CA MET A 213 -4.43 17.66 11.40
C MET A 213 -5.77 17.14 10.89
N GLU A 214 -6.86 17.87 11.13
CA GLU A 214 -8.18 17.54 10.60
C GLU A 214 -8.20 17.60 9.07
N LEU A 215 -7.67 18.69 8.49
CA LEU A 215 -7.53 18.85 7.03
C LEU A 215 -6.64 17.79 6.39
N LEU A 216 -5.57 17.38 7.08
CA LEU A 216 -4.65 16.34 6.59
C LEU A 216 -5.11 14.91 6.86
N SER A 217 -6.13 14.71 7.71
CA SER A 217 -6.61 13.37 8.07
C SER A 217 -6.90 12.46 6.86
N PRO A 218 -7.47 12.93 5.73
CA PRO A 218 -7.69 12.07 4.56
C PRO A 218 -6.39 11.51 3.96
N LEU A 219 -5.28 12.25 4.05
CA LEU A 219 -3.99 11.82 3.54
C LEU A 219 -3.34 10.76 4.46
N PHE A 220 -3.62 10.82 5.76
CA PHE A 220 -3.02 9.88 6.73
C PHE A 220 -3.87 8.63 6.98
N ASP A 221 -5.18 8.72 6.89
CA ASP A 221 -6.08 7.60 7.16
C ASP A 221 -6.29 6.72 5.91
N ALA A 222 -6.49 5.43 6.12
CA ALA A 222 -7.02 4.51 5.11
C ALA A 222 -8.55 4.64 5.13
N ARG A 223 -9.16 4.99 4.00
CA ARG A 223 -10.62 5.10 3.89
C ARG A 223 -11.15 4.18 2.80
N ALA A 224 -12.22 3.44 3.11
CA ALA A 224 -12.81 2.46 2.20
C ALA A 224 -13.15 3.08 0.84
N GLU A 225 -13.63 4.33 0.85
CA GLU A 225 -13.96 5.10 -0.36
C GLU A 225 -12.82 5.20 -1.38
N TYR A 226 -11.55 5.09 -0.96
CA TYR A 226 -10.40 5.12 -1.87
C TYR A 226 -10.29 3.83 -2.69
N LEU A 227 -10.46 2.67 -2.04
CA LEU A 227 -10.49 1.39 -2.74
C LEU A 227 -11.79 1.20 -3.51
N THR A 228 -12.93 1.66 -2.99
CA THR A 228 -14.19 1.67 -3.74
C THR A 228 -14.03 2.42 -5.05
N ALA A 229 -13.45 3.63 -5.03
CA ALA A 229 -13.19 4.39 -6.24
C ALA A 229 -12.23 3.69 -7.22
N ALA A 230 -11.25 2.95 -6.71
CA ALA A 230 -10.38 2.13 -7.55
C ALA A 230 -11.16 0.99 -8.24
N PHE A 231 -12.02 0.28 -7.51
CA PHE A 231 -12.86 -0.79 -8.06
C PHE A 231 -13.88 -0.25 -9.06
N GLU A 232 -14.53 0.87 -8.76
CA GLU A 232 -15.45 1.55 -9.69
C GLU A 232 -14.72 1.96 -10.97
N THR A 233 -13.50 2.48 -10.87
CA THR A 233 -12.71 2.87 -12.05
C THR A 233 -12.39 1.67 -12.94
N VAL A 234 -12.15 0.49 -12.34
CA VAL A 234 -11.97 -0.76 -13.08
C VAL A 234 -13.23 -1.10 -13.89
N GLU A 235 -14.40 -1.07 -13.25
CA GLU A 235 -15.69 -1.36 -13.90
C GLU A 235 -16.05 -0.31 -14.97
N GLU A 236 -15.89 0.98 -14.66
CA GLU A 236 -16.23 2.09 -15.58
C GLU A 236 -15.35 2.12 -16.82
N THR A 237 -14.07 1.73 -16.70
CA THR A 237 -13.10 1.85 -17.79
C THR A 237 -12.99 0.56 -18.62
N TRP A 238 -13.06 -0.62 -18.00
CA TRP A 238 -12.91 -1.92 -18.69
C TRP A 238 -14.16 -2.80 -18.66
N GLY A 239 -15.18 -2.46 -17.87
CA GLY A 239 -16.45 -3.19 -17.78
C GLY A 239 -16.42 -4.43 -16.86
N SER A 240 -15.24 -4.90 -16.46
CA SER A 240 -15.07 -5.97 -15.47
C SER A 240 -13.62 -6.03 -14.97
N VAL A 241 -13.42 -6.69 -13.82
CA VAL A 241 -12.08 -7.04 -13.32
C VAL A 241 -11.33 -7.90 -14.33
N ASP A 242 -11.99 -8.87 -14.97
CA ASP A 242 -11.34 -9.78 -15.94
C ASP A 242 -10.83 -9.00 -17.16
N ALA A 243 -11.65 -8.08 -17.69
CA ALA A 243 -11.24 -7.20 -18.78
C ALA A 243 -10.12 -6.25 -18.37
N TYR A 244 -10.11 -5.75 -17.13
CA TYR A 244 -8.99 -4.95 -16.63
C TYR A 244 -7.69 -5.75 -16.54
N LEU A 245 -7.73 -6.98 -16.01
CA LEU A 245 -6.56 -7.85 -15.93
C LEU A 245 -6.02 -8.14 -17.33
N GLU A 246 -6.87 -8.54 -18.27
CA GLU A 246 -6.45 -8.94 -19.60
C GLU A 246 -6.07 -7.74 -20.49
N GLN A 247 -6.92 -6.73 -20.61
CA GLN A 247 -6.75 -5.62 -21.55
C GLN A 247 -5.95 -4.47 -20.93
N GLY A 248 -6.19 -4.18 -19.64
CA GLY A 248 -5.48 -3.13 -18.92
C GLY A 248 -4.08 -3.55 -18.50
N LEU A 249 -3.96 -4.73 -17.87
CA LEU A 249 -2.69 -5.22 -17.31
C LEU A 249 -1.99 -6.27 -18.20
N GLY A 250 -2.60 -6.74 -19.29
CA GLY A 250 -2.01 -7.78 -20.14
C GLY A 250 -1.89 -9.16 -19.46
N ILE A 251 -2.55 -9.37 -18.32
CA ILE A 251 -2.52 -10.61 -17.57
C ILE A 251 -3.52 -11.57 -18.21
N THR A 252 -3.00 -12.44 -19.06
CA THR A 252 -3.80 -13.47 -19.73
C THR A 252 -4.32 -14.50 -18.72
N PRO A 253 -5.34 -15.29 -19.07
CA PRO A 253 -5.85 -16.36 -18.20
C PRO A 253 -4.76 -17.31 -17.71
N GLU A 254 -3.76 -17.63 -18.55
CA GLU A 254 -2.65 -18.52 -18.20
C GLU A 254 -1.74 -17.90 -17.12
N ILE A 255 -1.45 -16.60 -17.22
CA ILE A 255 -0.65 -15.88 -16.21
C ILE A 255 -1.44 -15.78 -14.91
N ARG A 256 -2.74 -15.50 -15.01
CA ARG A 256 -3.61 -15.43 -13.83
C ARG A 256 -3.70 -16.77 -13.11
N GLU A 257 -3.77 -17.89 -13.83
CA GLU A 257 -3.80 -19.21 -13.18
C GLU A 257 -2.46 -19.52 -12.49
N ARG A 258 -1.33 -19.23 -13.13
CA ARG A 258 0.00 -19.37 -12.49
C ARG A 258 0.11 -18.53 -11.21
N LEU A 259 -0.43 -17.30 -11.23
CA LEU A 259 -0.52 -16.45 -10.04
C LEU A 259 -1.36 -17.13 -8.93
N ARG A 260 -2.50 -17.72 -9.28
CA ARG A 260 -3.37 -18.43 -8.35
C ARG A 260 -2.70 -19.69 -7.77
N GLU A 261 -1.99 -20.48 -8.58
CA GLU A 261 -1.23 -21.67 -8.12
C GLU A 261 -0.13 -21.29 -7.11
N ARG A 262 0.50 -20.13 -7.32
CA ARG A 262 1.57 -19.62 -6.44
C ARG A 262 1.04 -19.08 -5.12
N LEU A 263 -0.08 -18.36 -5.14
CA LEU A 263 -0.57 -17.58 -3.99
C LEU A 263 -1.83 -18.13 -3.30
N LEU A 264 -2.52 -19.13 -3.85
CA LEU A 264 -3.69 -19.74 -3.21
C LEU A 264 -3.42 -21.16 -2.69
N ASP A 265 -4.20 -21.57 -1.71
CA ASP A 265 -4.32 -22.95 -1.22
C ASP A 265 -5.49 -23.70 -1.88
#